data_AF-A0A2T2ZV89-F1
#
_entry.id   AF-A0A2T2ZV89-F1
#
_cell.length_a   1.000
_cell.length_b   1.000
_cell.length_c   1.000
_cell.angle_alpha   90.00
_cell.angle_beta   90.00
_cell.angle_gamma   90.00
#
_symmetry.space_group_name_H-M   'P 1'
#
loop_
_entity.id
_entity.type
_entity.pdbx_description
1 polymer ?
#
loop_
_entity_poly.entity_id
_entity_poly.type
_entity_poly.pdbx_seq_one_letter_code
_entity_poly.pdbx_strand_id
1 'polypeptide(L)'
;WCKVGAKFKDFSVGGITLLHEMTHLDAVGKLAGYPEVTDAGGIKSHGTEDVTGISPANNPPLQARNLLKLWTSGKAPSTTLEPYRNAESIAAAAFGK
;
A
#
# COMPACT_ATOMS: atom_id res chain seq x y z
N TRP A 1 -3.97 -3.16 -11.64
CA TRP A 1 -2.92 -4.11 -12.03
C TRP A 1 -2.60 -5.04 -10.87
N CYS A 2 -2.70 -4.58 -9.62
CA CYS A 2 -2.74 -5.43 -8.42
C CYS A 2 -4.14 -6.07 -8.23
N LYS A 3 -4.51 -7.04 -9.08
CA LYS A 3 -5.75 -7.84 -8.92
C LYS A 3 -5.49 -9.26 -9.42
N VAL A 4 -6.14 -10.24 -8.80
CA VAL A 4 -6.15 -11.63 -9.27
C VAL A 4 -6.57 -11.67 -10.75
N GLY A 5 -5.74 -12.28 -11.60
CA GLY A 5 -5.99 -12.41 -13.04
C GLY A 5 -5.55 -11.23 -13.92
N ALA A 6 -4.96 -10.18 -13.34
CA ALA A 6 -4.40 -9.08 -14.13
C ALA A 6 -3.18 -9.54 -14.94
N LYS A 7 -3.10 -9.13 -16.22
CA LYS A 7 -1.91 -9.33 -17.08
C LYS A 7 -1.03 -8.08 -17.03
N PHE A 8 0.27 -8.26 -16.85
CA PHE A 8 1.24 -7.16 -16.87
C PHE A 8 1.46 -6.66 -18.29
N LYS A 9 1.41 -5.33 -18.46
CA LYS A 9 1.61 -4.69 -19.77
C LYS A 9 3.08 -4.71 -20.19
N ASP A 10 3.99 -4.62 -19.23
CA ASP A 10 5.43 -4.63 -19.42
C ASP A 10 6.17 -5.05 -18.12
N PHE A 11 7.49 -5.22 -18.21
CA PHE A 11 8.35 -5.61 -17.09
C PHE A 11 8.38 -4.59 -15.95
N SER A 12 8.27 -3.29 -16.25
CA SER A 12 8.27 -2.25 -15.22
C SER A 12 7.02 -2.35 -14.36
N VAL A 13 5.86 -2.60 -14.99
CA VAL A 13 4.60 -2.89 -14.29
C VAL A 13 4.69 -4.20 -13.52
N GLY A 14 5.40 -5.21 -14.03
CA GLY A 14 5.66 -6.45 -13.29
C GLY A 14 6.53 -6.24 -12.05
N GLY A 15 7.62 -5.49 -12.17
CA GLY A 15 8.57 -5.23 -11.08
C GLY A 15 7.97 -4.40 -9.94
N ILE A 16 7.22 -3.35 -10.26
CA ILE A 16 6.50 -2.56 -9.24
C ILE A 16 5.40 -3.38 -8.56
N THR A 17 4.78 -4.31 -9.29
CA THR A 17 3.80 -5.23 -8.68
C THR A 17 4.49 -6.18 -7.72
N LEU A 18 5.60 -6.77 -8.11
CA LEU A 18 6.35 -7.64 -7.21
C LEU A 18 6.77 -6.89 -5.94
N LEU A 19 7.24 -5.65 -6.07
CA LEU A 19 7.57 -4.82 -4.92
C LEU A 19 6.35 -4.56 -4.02
N HIS A 20 5.21 -4.20 -4.59
CA HIS A 20 3.94 -4.04 -3.85
C HIS A 20 3.61 -5.31 -3.06
N GLU A 21 3.63 -6.48 -3.70
CA GLU A 21 3.28 -7.74 -3.02
C GLU A 21 4.31 -8.13 -1.95
N MET A 22 5.59 -7.83 -2.18
CA MET A 22 6.64 -8.10 -1.19
C MET A 22 6.46 -7.30 0.09
N THR A 23 5.90 -6.09 0.05
CA THR A 23 5.72 -5.29 1.28
C THR A 23 4.60 -5.82 2.18
N HIS A 24 3.68 -6.64 1.66
CA HIS A 24 2.69 -7.34 2.49
C HIS A 24 3.31 -8.44 3.37
N LEU A 25 4.51 -8.93 3.04
CA LEU A 25 5.18 -9.98 3.81
C LEU A 25 5.63 -9.44 5.17
N ASP A 26 5.20 -10.11 6.24
CA ASP A 26 5.58 -9.78 7.62
C ASP A 26 7.09 -9.63 7.80
N ALA A 27 7.86 -10.57 7.24
CA ALA A 27 9.32 -10.56 7.31
C ALA A 27 9.93 -9.29 6.71
N VAL A 28 9.37 -8.77 5.61
CA VAL A 28 9.86 -7.55 4.94
C VAL A 28 9.59 -6.34 5.81
N GLY A 29 8.36 -6.20 6.32
CA GLY A 29 8.00 -5.10 7.24
C GLY A 29 8.82 -5.13 8.53
N LYS A 30 9.03 -6.32 9.10
CA LYS A 30 9.85 -6.51 10.30
C LYS A 30 11.31 -6.12 10.08
N LEU A 31 11.91 -6.52 8.95
CA LEU A 31 13.27 -6.12 8.58
C LEU A 31 13.39 -4.60 8.33
N ALA A 32 12.33 -3.98 7.82
CA ALA A 32 12.24 -2.53 7.62
C ALA A 32 11.95 -1.75 8.92
N GLY A 33 11.75 -2.43 10.05
CA GLY A 33 11.47 -1.80 11.35
C GLY A 33 10.06 -1.25 11.50
N TYR A 34 9.09 -1.76 10.73
CA TYR A 34 7.69 -1.35 10.87
C TYR A 34 7.11 -1.85 12.20
N PRO A 35 6.17 -1.11 12.82
CA PRO A 35 5.51 -1.59 14.03
C PRO A 35 4.57 -2.78 13.72
N GLU A 36 4.48 -3.73 14.65
CA GLU A 36 3.45 -4.77 14.61
C GLU A 36 2.07 -4.11 14.75
N VAL A 37 1.14 -4.48 13.87
CA VAL A 37 -0.27 -4.08 13.97
C VAL A 37 -1.17 -5.31 13.88
N THR A 38 -2.31 -5.22 14.56
CA THR A 38 -3.36 -6.24 14.51
C THR A 38 -4.44 -5.78 13.54
N ASP A 39 -4.72 -6.58 12.51
CA ASP A 39 -5.79 -6.29 11.55
C ASP A 39 -7.18 -6.56 12.15
N ALA A 40 -8.23 -6.27 11.38
CA ALA A 40 -9.62 -6.52 11.80
C ALA A 40 -9.94 -8.02 12.01
N GLY A 41 -9.12 -8.92 11.45
CA GLY A 41 -9.22 -10.37 11.62
C GLY A 41 -8.45 -10.90 12.83
N GLY A 42 -7.78 -10.04 13.59
CA GLY A 42 -6.95 -10.43 14.75
C GLY A 42 -5.56 -10.95 14.37
N ILE A 43 -5.16 -10.84 13.10
CA ILE A 43 -3.84 -11.26 12.63
C ILE A 43 -2.84 -10.16 12.93
N LYS A 44 -1.73 -10.53 13.54
CA LYS A 44 -0.61 -9.64 13.85
C LYS A 44 0.43 -9.71 12.74
N SER A 45 0.79 -8.55 12.21
CA SER A 45 1.76 -8.45 11.12
C SER A 45 2.47 -7.09 11.14
N HIS A 46 3.70 -7.07 10.63
CA HIS A 46 4.48 -5.88 10.32
C HIS A 46 4.30 -5.45 8.85
N GLY A 47 3.59 -6.26 8.06
CA GLY A 47 3.34 -6.02 6.64
C GLY A 47 2.51 -4.77 6.37
N THR A 48 2.64 -4.27 5.15
CA THR A 48 1.75 -3.22 4.62
C THR A 48 0.37 -3.76 4.32
N GLU A 49 -0.60 -2.86 4.19
CA GLU A 49 -1.97 -3.15 3.77
C GLU A 49 -2.28 -2.46 2.44
N ASP A 50 -3.38 -2.88 1.81
CA ASP A 50 -3.97 -2.15 0.70
C ASP A 50 -4.96 -1.13 1.20
N VAL A 51 -4.76 0.13 0.80
CA VAL A 51 -5.73 1.17 1.10
C VAL A 51 -7.08 0.86 0.45
N THR A 52 -8.15 1.00 1.24
CA THR A 52 -9.53 0.91 0.78
C THR A 52 -10.32 2.15 1.23
N GLY A 53 -11.52 2.36 0.68
CA GLY A 53 -12.39 3.49 1.10
C GLY A 53 -11.98 4.87 0.60
N ILE A 54 -10.91 4.98 -0.21
CA ILE A 54 -10.49 6.23 -0.85
C ILE A 54 -10.99 6.29 -2.30
N SER A 55 -11.57 7.42 -2.68
CA SER A 55 -12.06 7.66 -4.04
C SER A 55 -10.89 8.01 -4.99
N PRO A 56 -10.92 7.59 -6.27
CA PRO A 56 -11.91 6.70 -6.87
C PRO A 56 -11.70 5.26 -6.45
N ALA A 57 -12.81 4.54 -6.24
CA ALA A 57 -12.77 3.10 -5.99
C ALA A 57 -12.08 2.36 -7.14
N ASN A 58 -11.45 1.22 -6.85
CA ASN A 58 -10.79 0.37 -7.85
C ASN A 58 -9.62 1.00 -8.62
N ASN A 59 -8.96 2.03 -8.08
CA ASN A 59 -7.80 2.65 -8.72
C ASN A 59 -6.65 2.84 -7.72
N PRO A 60 -5.91 1.76 -7.38
CA PRO A 60 -4.88 1.80 -6.34
C PRO A 60 -3.87 2.95 -6.50
N PRO A 61 -3.32 3.25 -7.69
CA PRO A 61 -2.38 4.36 -7.84
C PRO A 61 -2.98 5.72 -7.47
N LEU A 62 -4.23 5.99 -7.87
CA LEU A 62 -4.90 7.24 -7.49
C LEU A 62 -5.29 7.24 -6.00
N GLN A 63 -5.67 6.09 -5.44
CA GLN A 63 -5.99 5.97 -4.03
C GLN A 63 -4.77 6.24 -3.15
N ALA A 64 -3.59 5.70 -3.49
CA ALA A 64 -2.34 6.00 -2.78
C ALA A 64 -1.98 7.49 -2.82
N ARG A 65 -2.17 8.15 -3.98
CA ARG A 65 -1.95 9.61 -4.11
C ARG A 65 -2.96 10.41 -3.28
N ASN A 66 -4.22 10.01 -3.28
CA ASN A 66 -5.26 10.69 -2.52
C ASN A 66 -5.12 10.42 -1.01
N LEU A 67 -4.62 9.25 -0.62
CA LEU A 67 -4.23 8.93 0.74
C LEU A 67 -3.14 9.90 1.22
N LEU A 68 -2.07 10.05 0.44
CA LEU A 68 -0.99 10.98 0.77
C LEU A 68 -1.52 12.41 0.92
N LYS A 69 -2.36 12.89 -0.01
CA LYS A 69 -2.98 14.22 0.07
C LYS A 69 -3.85 14.40 1.32
N LEU A 70 -4.60 13.36 1.69
CA LEU A 70 -5.45 13.39 2.88
C LEU A 70 -4.61 13.58 4.15
N TRP A 71 -3.52 12.83 4.27
CA TRP A 71 -2.56 12.93 5.37
C TRP A 71 -1.81 14.26 5.39
N THR A 72 -1.28 14.71 4.26
CA THR A 72 -0.53 15.99 4.20
C THR A 72 -1.43 17.21 4.41
N SER A 73 -2.74 17.09 4.16
CA SER A 73 -3.71 18.14 4.47
C SER A 73 -4.13 18.19 5.94
N GLY A 74 -3.70 17.22 6.76
CA GLY A 74 -4.10 17.11 8.17
C GLY A 74 -5.56 16.68 8.40
N LYS A 75 -6.22 16.15 7.35
CA LYS A 75 -7.64 15.77 7.38
C LYS A 75 -7.87 14.27 7.50
N ALA A 76 -6.81 13.47 7.63
CA ALA A 76 -6.94 12.03 7.78
C ALA A 76 -7.55 11.68 9.15
N PRO A 77 -8.71 10.98 9.20
CA PRO A 77 -9.18 10.35 10.42
C PRO A 77 -8.10 9.46 11.05
N SER A 78 -8.10 9.30 12.38
CA SER A 78 -7.14 8.45 13.10
C SER A 78 -7.21 6.97 12.71
N THR A 79 -8.32 6.53 12.12
CA THR A 79 -8.52 5.17 11.60
C THR A 79 -8.03 4.98 10.17
N THR A 80 -7.56 6.05 9.52
CA THR A 80 -7.04 5.98 8.16
C THR A 80 -5.68 5.31 8.18
N LEU A 81 -5.43 4.41 7.24
CA LEU A 81 -4.11 3.80 7.05
C LEU A 81 -3.04 4.88 6.81
N GLU A 82 -1.92 4.82 7.50
CA GLU A 82 -0.80 5.76 7.26
C GLU A 82 -0.16 5.49 5.88
N PRO A 83 0.33 6.52 5.15
CA PRO A 83 0.84 6.31 3.81
C PRO A 83 2.02 5.33 3.73
N TYR A 84 2.88 5.28 4.77
CA TYR A 84 3.99 4.32 4.82
C TYR A 84 3.52 2.87 5.08
N ARG A 85 2.28 2.68 5.53
CA ARG A 85 1.68 1.35 5.72
C ARG A 85 0.90 0.86 4.50
N ASN A 86 0.77 1.68 3.45
CA ASN A 86 0.08 1.29 2.22
C ASN A 86 1.07 0.73 1.19
N ALA A 87 0.87 -0.51 0.74
CA ALA A 87 1.76 -1.19 -0.22
C ALA A 87 1.96 -0.37 -1.50
N GLU A 88 0.84 0.11 -2.05
CA GLU A 88 0.83 0.92 -3.26
C GLU A 88 1.58 2.25 -3.11
N SER A 89 1.60 2.86 -1.92
CA SER A 89 2.36 4.08 -1.67
C SER A 89 3.87 3.83 -1.75
N ILE A 90 4.35 2.71 -1.19
CA ILE A 90 5.77 2.33 -1.24
C ILE A 90 6.16 2.03 -2.69
N ALA A 91 5.34 1.23 -3.38
CA ALA A 91 5.56 0.87 -4.77
C ALA A 91 5.62 2.12 -5.67
N ALA A 92 4.67 3.05 -5.50
CA ALA A 92 4.65 4.33 -6.22
C ALA A 92 5.87 5.21 -5.91
N ALA A 93 6.29 5.28 -4.64
CA ALA A 93 7.48 6.04 -4.23
C ALA A 93 8.76 5.51 -4.88
N ALA A 94 8.92 4.18 -4.95
CA ALA A 94 10.07 3.54 -5.61
C ALA A 94 10.10 3.79 -7.13
N PHE A 95 8.95 4.01 -7.75
CA PHE A 95 8.85 4.31 -9.18
C PHE A 95 9.17 5.77 -9.53
N GLY A 96 9.17 6.68 -8.55
CA GLY A 96 9.53 8.09 -8.74
C GLY A 96 8.52 8.91 -9.54
N LYS A 97 7.21 8.58 -9.53
CA LYS A 97 6.15 9.32 -10.25
C LYS A 97 4.90 9.68 -9.45
#